data_AF-A0ABD3YA08-F1
#
_entry.id   AF-A0ABD3YA08-F1
#
_cell.length_a   1.000
_cell.length_b   1.000
_cell.length_c   1.000
_cell.angle_alpha   90.00
_cell.angle_beta   90.00
_cell.angle_gamma   90.00
#
_symmetry.space_group_name_H-M   'P 1'
#
loop_
_entity.id
_entity.type
_entity.pdbx_description
1 polymer ?
#
loop_
_entity_poly.entity_id
_entity_poly.type
_entity_poly.pdbx_seq_one_letter_code
_entity_poly.pdbx_strand_id
1 'polypeptide(L)'
;MLGLIKYKVELCPEVTGQLLNNGIPLANQLVERSLTYDDEELDSVYTNSEGYFSFPEKSLTSRKPGSIFHEPVVRIIIDLEKDGKIFNLWIGFQHGLKTPKEFKRLLKNLNADLTNDETKHHLINPEDSLDEHFIKSIARWEKQN
;
A
#
# COMPACT_ATOMS: atom_id res chain seq x y z
N MET A 1 -16.49 -15.55 -29.03
CA MET A 1 -16.35 -16.20 -27.70
C MET A 1 -15.46 -15.32 -26.82
N LEU A 2 -15.99 -14.19 -26.36
CA LEU A 2 -15.29 -13.22 -25.49
C LEU A 2 -15.91 -13.36 -24.10
N GLY A 3 -15.23 -14.04 -23.16
CA GLY A 3 -15.79 -14.21 -21.81
C GLY A 3 -15.16 -15.26 -20.90
N LEU A 4 -14.17 -16.03 -21.37
CA LEU A 4 -13.56 -17.10 -20.58
C LEU A 4 -12.22 -16.74 -19.91
N ILE A 5 -11.55 -15.69 -20.37
CA ILE A 5 -10.23 -15.31 -19.84
C ILE A 5 -10.42 -14.55 -18.53
N LYS A 6 -9.81 -15.07 -17.46
CA LYS A 6 -9.62 -14.35 -16.21
C LYS A 6 -8.18 -13.82 -16.16
N TYR A 7 -8.04 -12.62 -15.64
CA TYR A 7 -6.77 -11.94 -15.47
C TYR A 7 -6.44 -11.91 -13.99
N LYS A 8 -5.17 -12.15 -13.64
CA LYS A 8 -4.68 -11.91 -12.28
C LYS A 8 -4.53 -10.39 -12.09
N VAL A 9 -5.09 -9.88 -11.00
CA VAL A 9 -4.91 -8.50 -10.56
C VAL A 9 -4.11 -8.55 -9.26
N GLU A 10 -2.91 -7.99 -9.25
CA GLU A 10 -2.16 -7.77 -8.02
C GLU A 10 -2.81 -6.63 -7.24
N LEU A 11 -3.29 -6.88 -6.03
CA LEU A 11 -3.95 -5.85 -5.22
C LEU A 11 -2.96 -5.07 -4.36
N CYS A 12 -2.00 -5.80 -3.77
CA CYS A 12 -0.97 -5.21 -2.92
C CYS A 12 0.21 -6.19 -2.86
N PRO A 13 1.45 -5.71 -2.93
CA PRO A 13 2.61 -6.55 -2.66
C PRO A 13 2.68 -6.90 -1.17
N GLU A 14 3.65 -7.73 -0.80
CA GLU A 14 4.06 -7.87 0.60
C GLU A 14 4.34 -6.48 1.19
N VAL A 15 3.81 -6.25 2.39
CA VAL A 15 4.06 -5.03 3.15
C VAL A 15 4.82 -5.40 4.40
N THR A 16 5.91 -4.70 4.66
CA THR A 16 6.66 -4.80 5.92
C THR A 16 7.02 -3.39 6.37
N GLY A 17 6.87 -3.13 7.67
CA GLY A 17 7.13 -1.81 8.20
C GLY A 17 7.33 -1.83 9.71
N GLN A 18 7.72 -0.68 10.23
CA GLN A 18 7.89 -0.42 11.66
C GLN A 18 7.11 0.83 12.05
N LEU A 19 6.41 0.75 13.18
CA LEU A 19 5.74 1.87 13.80
C LEU A 19 6.50 2.37 15.01
N LEU A 20 6.75 3.68 15.00
CA LEU A 20 7.37 4.42 16.07
C LEU A 20 6.43 5.53 16.57
N ASN A 21 6.59 5.95 17.80
CA ASN A 21 6.03 7.18 18.32
C ASN A 21 7.14 7.99 18.98
N ASN A 22 7.57 9.06 18.32
CA ASN A 22 8.70 9.90 18.74
C ASN A 22 10.00 9.08 18.91
N GLY A 23 10.31 8.23 17.93
CA GLY A 23 11.47 7.35 17.87
C GLY A 23 11.33 6.06 18.68
N ILE A 24 10.26 5.89 19.46
CA ILE A 24 10.06 4.73 20.33
C ILE A 24 9.18 3.69 19.63
N PRO A 25 9.61 2.42 19.54
CA PRO A 25 8.79 1.35 18.97
C PRO A 25 7.38 1.26 19.59
N LEU A 26 6.37 1.23 18.73
CA LEU A 26 4.98 1.16 19.13
C LEU A 26 4.43 -0.26 19.00
N ALA A 27 4.47 -0.99 20.11
CA ALA A 27 4.00 -2.37 20.19
C ALA A 27 2.48 -2.49 20.36
N ASN A 28 1.91 -3.64 19.96
CA ASN A 28 0.49 -3.97 20.11
C ASN A 28 -0.47 -2.92 19.52
N GLN A 29 -0.04 -2.24 18.47
CA GLN A 29 -0.88 -1.31 17.70
C GLN A 29 -1.53 -2.09 16.55
N LEU A 30 -2.85 -1.98 16.43
CA LEU A 30 -3.58 -2.51 15.28
C LEU A 30 -3.27 -1.65 14.06
N VAL A 31 -2.80 -2.29 13.00
CA VAL A 31 -2.62 -1.71 11.67
C VAL A 31 -3.61 -2.38 10.74
N GLU A 32 -4.34 -1.58 9.97
CA GLU A 32 -5.38 -2.04 9.05
C GLU A 32 -4.96 -1.75 7.61
N ARG A 33 -5.36 -2.63 6.70
CA ARG A 33 -5.14 -2.48 5.27
C ARG A 33 -6.45 -2.71 4.53
N SER A 34 -6.82 -1.71 3.73
CA SER A 34 -7.97 -1.73 2.82
C SER A 34 -7.50 -1.73 1.38
N LEU A 35 -7.91 -2.76 0.63
CA LEU A 35 -7.61 -2.93 -0.79
C LEU A 35 -8.91 -2.89 -1.58
N THR A 36 -9.08 -1.90 -2.45
CA THR A 36 -10.28 -1.76 -3.27
C THR A 36 -9.94 -1.84 -4.74
N TYR A 37 -10.43 -2.88 -5.43
CA TYR A 37 -10.41 -2.96 -6.89
C TYR A 37 -11.84 -2.87 -7.45
N ASP A 38 -12.71 -3.75 -6.95
CA ASP A 38 -14.14 -3.76 -7.22
C ASP A 38 -14.88 -3.72 -5.89
N ASP A 39 -14.69 -4.78 -5.11
CA ASP A 39 -15.08 -4.88 -3.71
C ASP A 39 -13.88 -4.53 -2.82
N GLU A 40 -14.17 -4.15 -1.58
CA GLU A 40 -13.16 -3.88 -0.57
C GLU A 40 -12.72 -5.19 0.12
N GLU A 41 -11.41 -5.42 0.19
CA GLU A 41 -10.81 -6.43 1.05
C GLU A 41 -10.10 -5.76 2.23
N LEU A 42 -10.50 -6.15 3.44
CA LEU A 42 -9.91 -5.68 4.69
C LEU A 42 -9.07 -6.80 5.34
N ASP A 43 -7.88 -6.46 5.81
CA ASP A 43 -7.14 -7.26 6.78
C ASP A 43 -6.40 -6.37 7.78
N SER A 44 -5.98 -6.97 8.89
CA SER A 44 -5.35 -6.24 10.00
C SER A 44 -4.31 -7.08 10.71
N VAL A 45 -3.27 -6.44 11.23
CA VAL A 45 -2.24 -7.10 12.04
C VAL A 45 -1.86 -6.23 13.24
N TYR A 46 -1.37 -6.84 14.31
CA TYR A 46 -0.79 -6.12 15.43
C TYR A 46 0.72 -6.01 15.27
N THR A 47 1.29 -4.85 15.65
CA THR A 47 2.74 -4.72 15.76
C THR A 47 3.31 -5.58 16.90
N ASN A 48 4.51 -6.12 16.67
CA ASN A 48 5.25 -6.85 17.70
C ASN A 48 5.90 -5.91 18.74
N SER A 49 6.65 -6.47 19.69
CA SER A 49 7.34 -5.71 20.75
C SER A 49 8.33 -4.65 20.25
N GLU A 50 8.82 -4.80 19.02
CA GLU A 50 9.75 -3.88 18.37
C GLU A 50 9.04 -2.96 17.36
N GLY A 51 7.69 -2.93 17.38
CA GLY A 51 6.88 -2.07 16.51
C GLY A 51 6.74 -2.55 15.08
N TYR A 52 7.27 -3.73 14.73
CA TYR A 52 7.19 -4.25 13.36
C TYR A 52 5.83 -4.89 13.06
N PHE A 53 5.38 -4.72 11.82
CA PHE A 53 4.20 -5.37 11.27
C PHE A 53 4.49 -5.91 9.85
N SER A 54 3.71 -6.89 9.43
CA SER A 54 3.78 -7.41 8.06
C SER A 54 2.43 -7.85 7.55
N PHE A 55 2.19 -7.65 6.26
CA PHE A 55 1.05 -8.19 5.54
C PHE A 55 1.54 -9.02 4.34
N PRO A 56 0.92 -10.18 4.06
CA PRO A 56 1.23 -10.94 2.86
C PRO A 56 0.78 -10.18 1.60
N GLU A 57 1.37 -10.54 0.46
CA GLU A 57 0.87 -10.11 -0.84
C GLU A 57 -0.57 -10.58 -1.08
N LYS A 58 -1.34 -9.78 -1.82
CA LYS A 58 -2.72 -10.10 -2.19
C LYS A 58 -2.95 -9.94 -3.68
N SER A 59 -3.73 -10.86 -4.23
CA SER A 59 -4.15 -10.82 -5.62
C SER A 59 -5.50 -11.53 -5.79
N LEU A 60 -6.24 -11.14 -6.82
CA LEU A 60 -7.49 -11.78 -7.20
C LEU A 60 -7.50 -12.13 -8.69
N THR A 61 -8.55 -12.83 -9.12
CA THR A 61 -8.81 -13.08 -10.54
C THR A 61 -10.08 -12.36 -10.98
N SER A 62 -10.01 -11.56 -12.05
CA SER A 62 -11.15 -10.80 -12.58
C SER A 62 -11.28 -10.96 -14.09
N ARG A 63 -12.50 -10.84 -14.60
CA ARG A 63 -12.77 -10.81 -16.06
C ARG A 63 -12.84 -9.38 -16.61
N LYS A 64 -12.97 -8.37 -15.74
CA LYS A 64 -13.13 -6.96 -16.15
C LYS A 64 -12.00 -6.47 -17.08
N PRO A 65 -10.73 -6.86 -16.89
CA PRO A 65 -9.64 -6.45 -17.79
C PRO A 65 -9.79 -6.94 -19.24
N GLY A 66 -10.72 -7.87 -19.53
CA GLY A 66 -11.05 -8.25 -20.89
C GLY A 66 -11.89 -7.21 -21.65
N SER A 67 -12.43 -6.20 -20.96
CA SER A 67 -13.15 -5.08 -21.57
C SER A 67 -12.17 -3.95 -21.94
N ILE A 68 -12.28 -3.41 -23.15
CA ILE A 68 -11.49 -2.25 -23.60
C ILE A 68 -11.87 -0.94 -22.89
N PHE A 69 -13.02 -0.91 -22.21
CA PHE A 69 -13.48 0.24 -21.43
C PHE A 69 -13.10 0.16 -19.96
N HIS A 70 -12.43 -0.93 -19.54
CA HIS A 70 -12.05 -1.12 -18.15
C HIS A 70 -10.64 -0.61 -17.91
N GLU A 71 -10.53 0.42 -17.07
CA GLU A 71 -9.26 0.93 -16.58
C GLU A 71 -8.98 0.31 -15.20
N PRO A 72 -7.98 -0.58 -15.06
CA PRO A 72 -7.70 -1.22 -13.78
C PRO A 72 -7.05 -0.21 -12.83
N VAL A 73 -7.69 0.03 -11.69
CA VAL A 73 -7.14 0.84 -10.61
C VAL A 73 -7.38 0.13 -9.28
N VAL A 74 -6.34 -0.04 -8.48
CA VAL A 74 -6.45 -0.55 -7.11
C VAL A 74 -6.16 0.58 -6.14
N ARG A 75 -7.09 0.85 -5.23
CA ARG A 75 -6.87 1.73 -4.08
C ARG A 75 -6.29 0.92 -2.94
N ILE A 76 -5.21 1.43 -2.36
CA ILE A 76 -4.52 0.84 -1.22
C ILE A 76 -4.54 1.89 -0.10
N ILE A 77 -5.20 1.58 1.01
CA ILE A 77 -5.00 2.28 2.28
C ILE A 77 -4.31 1.35 3.26
N ILE A 78 -3.33 1.87 3.98
CA ILE A 78 -2.80 1.25 5.19
C ILE A 78 -2.77 2.34 6.26
N ASP A 79 -3.46 2.12 7.37
CA ASP A 79 -3.61 3.09 8.43
C ASP A 79 -3.69 2.43 9.81
N LEU A 80 -3.76 3.27 10.82
CA LEU A 80 -4.04 2.88 12.20
C LEU A 80 -4.82 3.98 12.89
N GLU A 81 -5.65 3.59 13.86
CA GLU A 81 -6.26 4.52 14.80
C GLU A 81 -5.52 4.46 16.14
N LYS A 82 -5.21 5.63 16.70
CA LYS A 82 -4.68 5.79 18.04
C LYS A 82 -5.21 7.06 18.68
N ASP A 83 -5.73 6.94 19.90
CA ASP A 83 -6.26 8.06 20.70
C ASP A 83 -7.32 8.90 19.94
N GLY A 84 -8.17 8.22 19.14
CA GLY A 84 -9.22 8.84 18.33
C GLY A 84 -8.72 9.55 17.07
N LYS A 85 -7.44 9.38 16.70
CA LYS A 85 -6.83 9.94 15.49
C LYS A 85 -6.39 8.83 14.54
N ILE A 86 -6.71 9.01 13.26
CA ILE A 86 -6.25 8.13 12.17
C ILE A 86 -4.89 8.63 11.66
N PHE A 87 -3.95 7.70 11.48
CA PHE A 87 -2.64 7.95 10.90
C PHE A 87 -2.48 7.12 9.63
N ASN A 88 -2.33 7.81 8.49
CA ASN A 88 -2.21 7.15 7.18
C ASN A 88 -0.76 6.75 6.91
N LEU A 89 -0.47 5.46 7.01
CA LEU A 89 0.83 4.91 6.64
C LEU A 89 0.99 4.89 5.12
N TRP A 90 -0.09 4.63 4.38
CA TRP A 90 -0.10 4.68 2.93
C TRP A 90 -1.51 4.97 2.40
N ILE A 91 -1.65 5.93 1.50
CA ILE A 91 -2.80 6.08 0.61
C ILE A 91 -2.28 6.21 -0.81
N GLY A 92 -2.62 5.27 -1.68
CA GLY A 92 -2.16 5.27 -3.06
C GLY A 92 -3.10 4.57 -4.01
N PHE A 93 -2.95 4.91 -5.30
CA PHE A 93 -3.67 4.28 -6.41
C PHE A 93 -2.66 3.61 -7.34
N GLN A 94 -2.77 2.29 -7.44
CA GLN A 94 -2.03 1.50 -8.41
C GLN A 94 -2.84 1.44 -9.70
N HIS A 95 -2.22 1.80 -10.81
CA HIS A 95 -2.82 1.66 -12.14
C HIS A 95 -2.33 0.36 -12.79
N GLY A 96 -3.22 -0.32 -13.50
CA GLY A 96 -2.93 -1.57 -14.19
C GLY A 96 -3.04 -2.82 -13.31
N LEU A 97 -2.70 -3.96 -13.91
CA LEU A 97 -2.91 -5.30 -13.32
C LEU A 97 -1.77 -5.76 -12.41
N LYS A 98 -0.61 -5.09 -12.48
CA LYS A 98 0.61 -5.43 -11.75
C LYS A 98 0.97 -4.30 -10.83
N THR A 99 1.59 -4.64 -9.72
CA THR A 99 2.10 -3.65 -8.77
C THR A 99 3.32 -2.93 -9.36
N PRO A 100 3.32 -1.58 -9.36
CA PRO A 100 4.47 -0.78 -9.77
C PRO A 100 5.73 -1.12 -8.97
N LYS A 101 6.90 -1.00 -9.59
CA LYS A 101 8.19 -1.29 -8.94
C LYS A 101 8.38 -0.44 -7.68
N GLU A 102 8.00 0.84 -7.74
CA GLU A 102 8.11 1.75 -6.61
C GLU A 102 7.21 1.33 -5.44
N PHE A 103 6.00 0.85 -5.71
CA PHE A 103 5.10 0.35 -4.66
C PHE A 103 5.70 -0.88 -3.98
N LYS A 104 6.24 -1.85 -4.73
CA LYS A 104 6.91 -3.03 -4.16
C LYS A 104 8.07 -2.65 -3.26
N ARG A 105 8.89 -1.68 -3.68
CA ARG A 105 10.07 -1.22 -2.93
C ARG A 105 9.69 -0.49 -1.64
N LEU A 106 8.72 0.42 -1.73
CA LEU A 106 8.34 1.30 -0.62
C LEU A 106 7.45 0.58 0.41
N LEU A 107 6.50 -0.24 -0.04
CA LEU A 107 5.63 -1.01 0.87
C LEU A 107 6.38 -2.09 1.63
N LYS A 108 7.50 -2.59 1.08
CA LYS A 108 8.43 -3.48 1.80
C LYS A 108 9.24 -2.77 2.89
N ASN A 109 9.20 -1.44 2.97
CA ASN A 109 9.91 -0.65 3.96
C ASN A 109 9.01 0.47 4.50
N LEU A 110 7.77 0.15 4.88
CA LEU A 110 6.75 1.10 5.31
C LEU A 110 6.98 1.57 6.76
N ASN A 111 8.10 2.24 7.00
CA ASN A 111 8.51 2.70 8.31
C ASN A 111 7.93 4.09 8.59
N ALA A 112 7.22 4.23 9.72
CA ALA A 112 6.52 5.45 10.07
C ALA A 112 6.68 5.80 11.55
N ASP A 113 6.73 7.10 11.81
CA ASP A 113 6.64 7.67 13.15
C ASP A 113 5.37 8.51 13.27
N LEU A 114 4.59 8.31 14.33
CA LEU A 114 3.33 9.04 14.53
C LEU A 114 3.51 10.57 14.70
N THR A 115 4.74 11.02 14.96
CA THR A 115 5.08 12.45 15.02
C THR A 115 5.35 13.07 13.64
N ASN A 116 5.48 12.27 12.59
CA ASN A 116 5.68 12.78 11.24
C ASN A 116 4.40 13.42 10.69
N ASP A 117 4.58 14.56 10.02
CA ASP A 117 3.53 15.12 9.19
C ASP A 117 3.19 14.20 8.01
N GLU A 118 1.93 14.21 7.60
CA GLU A 118 1.53 13.49 6.41
C GLU A 118 1.93 14.25 5.15
N THR A 119 2.71 13.62 4.27
CA THR A 119 3.25 14.24 3.06
C THR A 119 2.77 13.55 1.80
N LYS A 120 2.70 14.30 0.70
CA LYS A 120 2.51 13.73 -0.64
C LYS A 120 3.88 13.36 -1.21
N HIS A 121 3.99 12.15 -1.76
CA HIS A 121 5.18 11.67 -2.45
C HIS A 121 4.86 11.45 -3.92
N HIS A 122 5.71 12.00 -4.78
CA HIS A 122 5.69 11.74 -6.22
C HIS A 122 6.69 10.64 -6.52
N LEU A 123 6.18 9.52 -7.02
CA LEU A 123 6.93 8.32 -7.34
C LEU A 123 7.02 8.24 -8.85
N ILE A 124 8.25 8.15 -9.38
CA ILE A 124 8.50 8.02 -10.81
C ILE A 124 9.28 6.72 -10.99
N ASN A 125 8.80 5.87 -11.90
CA ASN A 125 9.55 4.69 -12.28
C ASN A 125 10.82 5.10 -13.06
N PRO A 126 12.02 4.68 -12.64
CA PRO A 126 13.27 5.11 -13.28
C PRO A 126 13.47 4.53 -14.68
N GLU A 127 12.75 3.46 -15.03
CA GLU A 127 12.81 2.82 -16.36
C GLU A 127 11.72 3.32 -17.31
N ASP A 128 10.67 3.94 -16.80
CA ASP A 128 9.57 4.53 -17.57
C ASP A 128 9.04 5.76 -16.85
N SER A 129 9.47 6.95 -17.27
CA SER A 129 9.09 8.20 -16.62
C SER A 129 7.61 8.56 -16.78
N LEU A 130 6.85 7.86 -17.63
CA LEU A 130 5.40 8.04 -17.76
C LEU A 130 4.62 7.23 -16.72
N ASP A 131 5.26 6.25 -16.08
CA ASP A 131 4.71 5.46 -14.97
C ASP A 131 4.97 6.20 -13.65
N GLU A 132 4.16 7.22 -13.40
CA GLU A 132 4.21 8.05 -12.20
C GLU A 132 2.99 7.87 -11.29
N HIS A 133 3.21 7.97 -9.98
CA HIS A 133 2.17 7.84 -8.97
C HIS A 133 2.31 8.90 -7.88
N PHE A 134 1.17 9.30 -7.32
CA PHE A 134 1.14 10.14 -6.12
C PHE A 134 0.57 9.34 -4.96
N ILE A 135 1.31 9.31 -3.86
CA ILE A 135 0.86 8.68 -2.61
C ILE A 135 0.89 9.70 -1.48
N LYS A 136 0.08 9.46 -0.44
CA LYS A 136 0.03 10.26 0.77
C LYS A 136 0.42 9.37 1.96
N SER A 137 1.33 9.83 2.81
CA SER A 137 1.91 8.98 3.85
C SER A 137 2.61 9.77 4.96
N ILE A 138 2.54 9.25 6.19
CA ILE A 138 3.44 9.65 7.30
C ILE A 138 4.76 8.84 7.31
N ALA A 139 4.84 7.77 6.53
CA ALA A 139 6.04 6.96 6.40
C ALA A 139 7.16 7.73 5.71
N ARG A 140 8.39 7.33 6.00
CA ARG A 140 9.59 7.91 5.41
C ARG A 140 10.50 6.79 4.92
N TRP A 141 11.09 7.03 3.76
CA TRP A 141 12.07 6.15 3.17
C TRP A 141 13.38 6.93 3.08
N GLU A 142 14.46 6.36 3.59
CA GLU A 142 15.77 6.95 3.38
C GLU A 142 16.04 7.05 1.87
N LYS A 143 16.74 8.12 1.46
CA LYS A 143 17.31 8.15 0.12
C LYS A 143 18.34 7.03 0.07
N GLN A 144 18.01 5.95 -0.62
CA GLN A 144 18.98 4.90 -0.92
C GLN A 144 20.00 5.53 -1.89
N ASN A 145 21.23 5.69 -1.40
CA ASN A 145 22.37 6.15 -2.20
C ASN A 145 22.69 5.16 -3.34
#